data_AF-J3N294-F1
#
_entry.id   AF-J3N294-F1
#
_cell.length_a   1.000
_cell.length_b   1.000
_cell.length_c   1.000
_cell.angle_alpha   90.00
_cell.angle_beta   90.00
_cell.angle_gamma   90.00
#
_symmetry.space_group_name_H-M   'P 1'
#
loop_
_entity.id
_entity.type
_entity.pdbx_description
1 polymer ?
#
loop_
_entity_poly.entity_id
_entity_poly.type
_entity_poly.pdbx_seq_one_letter_code
_entity_poly.pdbx_strand_id
1 'polypeptide(L)' 'MLEFSCLILVLSDQGFMKLGQSKEDKLRRVMLQIDSSDITFAFKGNRFFQKCLEQPKF' A
#
# COMPACT_ATOMS: atom_id res chain seq x y z
N MET A 1 5.35 -12.35 9.19
CA MET A 1 4.94 -12.56 7.78
C MET A 1 3.41 -12.54 7.66
N LEU A 2 2.67 -13.27 8.52
CA LEU A 2 1.20 -13.28 8.51
C LEU A 2 0.55 -11.90 8.67
N GLU A 3 1.03 -11.07 9.61
CA GLU A 3 0.44 -9.76 9.89
C GLU A 3 0.46 -8.81 8.69
N PHE A 4 1.57 -8.80 7.93
CA PHE A 4 1.68 -8.01 6.70
C PHE A 4 0.71 -8.53 5.63
N SER A 5 0.68 -9.85 5.38
CA SER A 5 -0.24 -10.43 4.42
C SER A 5 -1.71 -10.15 4.79
N CYS A 6 -2.08 -10.24 6.07
CA CYS A 6 -3.42 -9.87 6.55
C CYS A 6 -3.74 -8.39 6.29
N LEU A 7 -2.82 -7.48 6.57
CA LEU A 7 -3.01 -6.06 6.28
C LEU A 7 -3.23 -5.81 4.79
N ILE A 8 -2.43 -6.43 3.92
CA ILE A 8 -2.58 -6.28 2.46
C ILE A 8 -3.90 -6.87 1.97
N LEU A 9 -4.36 -7.98 2.53
CA LEU A 9 -5.67 -8.56 2.21
C LEU A 9 -6.81 -7.58 2.54
N VAL A 10 -6.79 -6.97 3.72
CA VAL A 10 -7.80 -5.96 4.12
C VAL A 10 -7.77 -4.76 3.17
N LEU A 11 -6.60 -4.27 2.80
CA LEU A 11 -6.47 -3.17 1.84
C LEU A 11 -6.91 -3.57 0.42
N SER A 12 -6.78 -4.85 0.07
CA SER A 12 -7.29 -5.40 -1.20
C SER A 12 -8.82 -5.43 -1.21
N ASP A 13 -9.44 -5.86 -0.11
CA ASP A 13 -10.91 -5.90 0.03
C ASP A 13 -11.53 -4.50 0.00
N GLN A 14 -10.79 -3.49 0.45
CA GLN A 14 -11.18 -2.07 0.36
C GLN A 14 -10.95 -1.45 -1.02
N GLY A 15 -10.33 -2.17 -1.95
CA GLY A 15 -10.03 -1.69 -3.30
C GLY A 15 -8.80 -0.80 -3.40
N PHE A 16 -7.99 -0.68 -2.35
CA PHE A 16 -6.74 0.10 -2.40
C PHE A 16 -5.61 -0.66 -3.07
N MET A 17 -5.62 -1.99 -2.98
CA MET A 17 -4.60 -2.86 -3.53
C MET A 17 -5.20 -3.96 -4.41
N LYS A 18 -4.40 -4.47 -5.34
CA LYS A 18 -4.70 -5.65 -6.13
C LYS A 18 -3.60 -6.68 -5.92
N LEU A 19 -4.00 -7.89 -5.54
CA LEU A 19 -3.12 -9.03 -5.36
C LEU A 19 -3.01 -9.84 -6.66
N GLY A 20 -1.80 -10.03 -7.14
CA GLY A 20 -1.50 -10.95 -8.24
C GLY A 20 -1.52 -12.41 -7.79
N GLN A 21 -1.70 -13.32 -8.74
CA GLN A 21 -1.64 -14.76 -8.48
C GLN A 21 -0.18 -15.22 -8.31
N SER A 22 0.06 -16.07 -7.32
CA SER A 22 1.32 -16.76 -7.09
C SER A 22 1.09 -18.02 -6.25
N LYS A 23 1.92 -19.05 -6.44
CA LYS A 23 1.92 -20.27 -5.63
C LYS A 23 2.33 -20.01 -4.17
N GLU A 24 3.27 -19.10 -3.98
CA GLU A 24 3.74 -18.69 -2.65
C GLU A 24 3.25 -17.26 -2.35
N ASP A 25 2.70 -17.05 -1.15
CA ASP A 25 2.12 -15.77 -0.73
C ASP A 25 3.15 -14.63 -0.77
N LYS A 26 4.37 -14.88 -0.28
CA LYS A 26 5.49 -13.91 -0.32
C LYS A 26 5.92 -13.49 -1.73
N LEU A 27 5.52 -14.23 -2.76
CA LEU A 27 5.84 -13.95 -4.16
C LEU A 27 4.68 -13.27 -4.90
N ARG A 28 3.53 -13.03 -4.24
CA ARG A 28 2.41 -12.31 -4.84
C ARG A 28 2.82 -10.87 -5.12
N ARG A 29 2.58 -10.41 -6.34
CA ARG A 29 2.72 -8.98 -6.68
C ARG A 29 1.59 -8.21 -6.02
N VAL A 30 1.92 -7.09 -5.39
CA VAL A 30 0.96 -6.12 -4.86
C VAL A 30 0.97 -4.90 -5.77
N MET A 31 -0.19 -4.50 -6.26
CA MET A 31 -0.35 -3.33 -7.13
C MET A 31 -1.27 -2.33 -6.45
N LEU A 32 -0.85 -1.07 -6.38
CA LEU A 32 -1.72 0.01 -5.90
C LEU A 32 -2.82 0.28 -6.93
N GLN A 33 -4.07 0.45 -6.47
CA GLN A 33 -5.23 0.70 -7.34
C GLN A 33 -5.79 2.13 -7.20
N ILE A 34 -5.24 2.93 -6.30
CA ILE A 34 -5.56 4.34 -6.12
C ILE A 34 -4.40 5.23 -6.56
N ASP A 35 -4.68 6.52 -6.77
CA ASP A 35 -3.62 7.47 -7.05
C ASP A 35 -2.76 7.71 -5.79
N SER A 36 -1.44 7.76 -5.97
CA SER A 36 -0.50 8.10 -4.89
C SER A 36 -0.75 9.48 -4.25
N SER A 37 -1.40 10.39 -4.99
CA SER A 37 -1.79 11.71 -4.50
C SER A 37 -2.91 11.64 -3.47
N ASP A 38 -3.84 10.69 -3.59
CA ASP A 38 -4.90 10.47 -2.59
C ASP A 38 -4.30 10.02 -1.25
N ILE A 39 -3.30 9.14 -1.30
CA ILE A 39 -2.52 8.72 -0.12
C ILE A 39 -1.80 9.93 0.48
N THR A 40 -1.10 10.69 -0.36
CA THR A 40 -0.36 11.89 0.08
C THR A 40 -1.28 12.90 0.73
N PHE A 41 -2.47 13.10 0.16
CA PHE A 41 -3.50 13.98 0.68
C PHE A 41 -4.04 13.50 2.03
N ALA A 42 -4.39 12.21 2.15
CA ALA A 42 -4.93 11.64 3.39
C ALA A 42 -3.94 11.71 4.57
N PHE A 43 -2.63 11.59 4.29
CA PHE A 43 -1.59 11.68 5.32
C PHE A 43 -0.99 13.08 5.49
N LYS A 44 -1.43 14.07 4.70
CA LYS A 44 -0.93 15.44 4.78
C LYS A 44 -1.18 16.02 6.17
N GLY A 45 -0.14 16.64 6.76
CA GLY A 45 -0.22 17.24 8.09
C GLY A 45 0.03 16.26 9.24
N ASN A 46 0.12 14.96 8.98
CA ASN A 46 0.58 14.00 9.97
C ASN A 46 2.12 13.96 10.00
N ARG A 47 2.71 14.53 11.07
CA ARG A 47 4.18 14.63 11.25
C ARG A 47 4.88 13.27 11.23
N PHE A 48 4.18 12.20 11.61
CA PHE A 48 4.75 10.85 11.60
C PHE A 48 5.08 10.37 10.18
N PHE A 49 4.25 10.71 9.20
CA PHE A 49 4.41 10.27 7.81
C PHE A 49 5.11 11.29 6.92
N GLN A 50 5.47 12.46 7.43
CA GLN A 50 6.04 13.55 6.63
C GLN A 50 7.25 13.10 5.79
N LYS A 51 8.21 12.38 6.41
CA LYS A 51 9.39 11.86 5.70
C LYS A 51 9.06 10.81 4.63
N CYS A 52 7.95 10.08 4.76
CA CYS A 52 7.51 9.12 3.75
C CYS A 52 6.93 9.84 2.52
N LEU A 53 6.28 10.99 2.73
CA LEU A 53 5.66 11.78 1.67
C LEU A 53 6.66 12.68 0.90
N GLU A 54 7.81 12.99 1.50
CA GLU A 54 8.87 13.81 0.90
C GLU A 54 9.81 13.03 -0.05
N GLN A 55 9.69 11.70 -0.14
CA GLN A 55 10.61 10.89 -0.94
C GLN A 55 10.43 11.15 -2.45
N PRO A 56 11.53 11.22 -3.24
CA PRO A 56 11.45 11.36 -4.69
C PRO A 56 10.64 10.21 -5.29
N LYS A 57 9.68 10.54 -6.17
CA LYS A 57 8.99 9.53 -6.99
C LYS A 57 10.01 9.07 -8.05
N PHE A 58 10.47 7.83 -7.93
CA PHE A 58 11.37 7.18 -8.89
C PHE A 58 10.71 6.97 -10.25
#